data_AF-A0A2T2W0B0-F1
#
_entry.id   AF-A0A2T2W0B0-F1
#
_cell.length_a   1.000
_cell.length_b   1.000
_cell.length_c   1.000
_cell.angle_alpha   90.00
_cell.angle_beta   90.00
_cell.angle_gamma   90.00
#
_symmetry.space_group_name_H-M   'P 1'
#
loop_
_entity.id
_entity.type
_entity.pdbx_description
1 polymer ?
#
loop_
_entity_poly.entity_id
_entity_poly.type
_entity_poly.pdbx_seq_one_letter_code
_entity_poly.pdbx_strand_id
1 'polypeptide(L)'
;MAAVRWVSLVSVSLNVIVLAAAVLVIARRGGWAYLQERSRPQSSREAAIFQSPYYRHRQSQFEKLPMGSNSLFFLGDSITDEGEWSDWFPAATIHNRGISADTTSGVLRRLPNLLESPSQAIFLMIGINDLIFLERSPDQVLSNYQQILPLIQQRAPQTQVYVQSVLPVSDAAFPGINPKILQLNQGIAALAEALGYRYVDLHPLFVVDGELDGACTADGLHLNGVGYARWADYLRPFIAAMVAR
;
A
#
# COMPACT_ATOMS: atom_id res chain seq x y z
N MET A 1 -46.02 9.42 -35.28
CA MET A 1 -46.03 8.19 -34.47
C MET A 1 -44.84 7.26 -34.69
N ALA A 2 -44.31 7.10 -35.91
CA ALA A 2 -43.17 6.20 -36.17
C ALA A 2 -41.83 6.67 -35.54
N ALA A 3 -41.50 7.96 -35.58
CA ALA A 3 -40.26 8.49 -35.02
C ALA A 3 -40.13 8.30 -33.49
N VAL A 4 -41.24 8.46 -32.75
CA VAL A 4 -41.28 8.23 -31.29
C VAL A 4 -41.03 6.76 -30.96
N ARG A 5 -41.54 5.82 -31.77
CA ARG A 5 -41.29 4.39 -31.61
C ARG A 5 -39.83 4.01 -31.83
N TRP A 6 -39.16 4.62 -32.82
CA TRP A 6 -37.74 4.39 -33.08
C TRP A 6 -36.84 4.92 -31.97
N VAL A 7 -37.11 6.12 -31.44
CA VAL A 7 -36.36 6.67 -30.30
C VAL A 7 -36.50 5.78 -29.06
N SER A 8 -37.71 5.25 -28.79
CA SER A 8 -37.93 4.32 -27.68
C SER A 8 -37.21 2.98 -27.88
N LEU A 9 -37.19 2.42 -29.09
CA LEU A 9 -36.49 1.17 -29.39
C LEU A 9 -34.97 1.31 -29.27
N VAL A 10 -34.41 2.42 -29.74
CA VAL A 10 -32.98 2.72 -29.60
C VAL A 10 -32.62 2.91 -28.13
N SER A 11 -33.43 3.65 -27.38
CA SER A 11 -33.23 3.85 -25.93
C SER A 11 -33.29 2.54 -25.14
N VAL A 12 -34.29 1.68 -25.41
CA VAL A 12 -34.38 0.36 -24.76
C VAL A 12 -33.18 -0.50 -25.11
N SER A 13 -32.77 -0.54 -26.38
CA SER A 13 -31.61 -1.33 -26.82
C SER A 13 -30.32 -0.85 -26.16
N LEU A 14 -30.11 0.46 -26.09
CA LEU A 14 -28.96 1.05 -25.42
C LEU A 14 -28.93 0.70 -23.92
N ASN A 15 -30.07 0.80 -23.24
CA ASN A 15 -30.18 0.43 -21.82
C ASN A 15 -29.89 -1.07 -21.60
N VAL A 16 -30.37 -1.95 -22.48
CA VAL A 16 -30.06 -3.39 -22.40
C VAL A 16 -28.56 -3.64 -22.58
N ILE A 17 -27.90 -2.95 -23.51
CA ILE A 17 -26.44 -3.07 -23.72
C ILE A 17 -25.67 -2.59 -22.48
N VAL A 18 -26.05 -1.45 -21.90
CA VAL A 18 -25.42 -0.92 -20.69
C VAL A 18 -25.60 -1.88 -19.51
N LEU A 19 -26.81 -2.41 -19.31
CA LEU A 19 -27.09 -3.39 -18.26
C LEU A 19 -26.30 -4.69 -18.47
N ALA A 20 -26.23 -5.19 -19.70
CA ALA A 20 -25.45 -6.38 -20.03
C ALA A 20 -23.95 -6.16 -19.76
N ALA A 21 -23.42 -5.00 -20.12
CA ALA A 21 -22.03 -4.63 -19.83
C ALA A 21 -21.77 -4.55 -18.32
N ALA A 22 -22.69 -3.94 -17.55
CA ALA A 22 -22.59 -3.85 -16.10
C ALA A 22 -22.61 -5.24 -15.43
N VAL A 23 -23.52 -6.12 -15.86
CA VAL A 23 -23.60 -7.51 -15.39
C VAL A 23 -22.31 -8.26 -15.71
N LEU A 24 -21.74 -8.08 -16.91
CA LEU A 24 -20.50 -8.74 -17.31
C LEU A 24 -19.31 -8.27 -16.46
N VAL A 25 -19.22 -6.98 -16.15
CA VAL A 25 -18.19 -6.41 -15.25
C VAL A 25 -18.33 -6.98 -13.83
N ILE A 26 -19.55 -7.01 -13.29
CA ILE A 26 -19.83 -7.57 -11.96
C ILE A 26 -19.45 -9.06 -11.91
N ALA A 27 -19.87 -9.84 -12.92
CA ALA A 27 -19.56 -11.26 -13.00
C ALA A 27 -18.04 -11.52 -13.04
N ARG A 28 -17.29 -10.76 -13.85
CA ARG A 28 -15.83 -10.85 -13.93
C ARG A 28 -15.11 -10.49 -12.62
N ARG A 29 -15.74 -9.71 -11.74
CA ARG A 29 -15.17 -9.29 -10.46
C ARG A 29 -15.60 -10.14 -9.27
N GLY A 30 -16.33 -11.25 -9.48
CA GLY A 30 -16.80 -12.13 -8.40
C GLY A 30 -18.31 -12.07 -8.12
N GLY A 31 -19.08 -11.46 -9.01
CA GLY A 31 -20.54 -11.52 -9.01
C GLY A 31 -21.17 -10.85 -7.79
N TRP A 32 -22.12 -11.55 -7.17
CA TRP A 32 -22.84 -11.07 -5.99
C TRP A 32 -21.93 -10.82 -4.78
N ALA A 33 -20.87 -11.60 -4.60
CA ALA A 33 -19.92 -11.41 -3.51
C ALA A 33 -19.18 -10.06 -3.64
N TYR A 34 -18.80 -9.69 -4.86
CA TYR A 34 -18.18 -8.39 -5.16
C TYR A 34 -19.10 -7.21 -4.83
N LEU A 35 -20.37 -7.29 -5.23
CA LEU A 35 -21.36 -6.26 -4.91
C LEU A 35 -21.61 -6.15 -3.41
N GLN A 36 -21.74 -7.30 -2.74
CA GLN A 36 -21.98 -7.33 -1.31
C GLN A 36 -20.82 -6.71 -0.54
N GLU A 37 -19.57 -6.99 -0.90
CA GLU A 37 -18.41 -6.40 -0.26
C GLU A 37 -18.34 -4.88 -0.50
N ARG A 38 -18.61 -4.42 -1.73
CA ARG A 38 -18.65 -2.98 -2.02
C ARG A 38 -19.76 -2.22 -1.30
N SER A 39 -20.89 -2.88 -1.01
CA SER A 39 -21.98 -2.27 -0.26
C SER A 39 -21.67 -2.12 1.24
N ARG A 40 -20.64 -2.80 1.74
CA ARG A 40 -20.27 -2.71 3.16
C ARG A 40 -19.70 -1.34 3.49
N PRO A 41 -20.06 -0.78 4.66
CA PRO A 41 -19.41 0.40 5.19
C PRO A 41 -17.90 0.20 5.22
N GLN A 42 -17.16 1.26 4.93
CA GLN A 42 -15.70 1.24 4.94
C GLN A 42 -15.13 0.77 6.29
N SER A 43 -15.75 1.15 7.40
CA SER A 43 -15.37 0.68 8.75
C SER A 43 -15.53 -0.82 8.91
N SER A 44 -16.52 -1.44 8.26
CA SER A 44 -16.71 -2.89 8.29
C SER A 44 -15.66 -3.63 7.46
N ARG A 45 -15.32 -3.09 6.27
CA ARG A 45 -14.21 -3.61 5.43
C ARG A 45 -12.87 -3.54 6.16
N GLU A 46 -12.61 -2.41 6.79
CA GLU A 46 -11.39 -2.21 7.60
C GLU A 46 -11.37 -3.13 8.83
N ALA A 47 -12.50 -3.29 9.52
CA ALA A 47 -12.58 -4.25 10.63
C ALA A 47 -12.31 -5.69 10.17
N ALA A 48 -12.75 -6.08 8.96
CA ALA A 48 -12.48 -7.41 8.42
C ALA A 48 -10.98 -7.66 8.21
N ILE A 49 -10.21 -6.66 7.77
CA ILE A 49 -8.74 -6.75 7.65
C ILE A 49 -8.13 -7.08 9.02
N PHE A 50 -8.46 -6.29 10.04
CA PHE A 50 -7.90 -6.45 11.40
C PHE A 50 -8.36 -7.71 12.13
N GLN A 51 -9.50 -8.27 11.73
CA GLN A 51 -10.03 -9.50 12.27
C GLN A 51 -9.55 -10.74 11.52
N SER A 52 -8.89 -10.56 10.37
CA SER A 52 -8.34 -11.68 9.61
C SER A 52 -7.35 -12.49 10.46
N PRO A 53 -7.36 -13.83 10.37
CA PRO A 53 -6.40 -14.66 11.10
C PRO A 53 -4.96 -14.28 10.81
N TYR A 54 -4.64 -13.97 9.55
CA TYR A 54 -3.29 -13.60 9.14
C TYR A 54 -2.80 -12.32 9.85
N TYR A 55 -3.61 -11.25 9.84
CA TYR A 55 -3.28 -10.00 10.51
C TYR A 55 -3.01 -10.23 12.01
N ARG A 56 -3.92 -10.95 12.69
CA ARG A 56 -3.80 -11.25 14.12
C ARG A 56 -2.56 -12.08 14.44
N HIS A 57 -2.28 -13.11 13.63
CA HIS A 57 -1.08 -13.93 13.81
C HIS A 57 0.19 -13.10 13.64
N ARG A 58 0.30 -12.31 12.57
CA ARG A 58 1.48 -11.45 12.33
C ARG A 58 1.67 -10.43 13.44
N GLN A 59 0.60 -9.73 13.84
CA GLN A 59 0.67 -8.78 14.95
C GLN A 59 1.12 -9.47 16.24
N SER A 60 0.53 -10.61 16.61
CA SER A 60 0.92 -11.34 17.82
C SER A 60 2.37 -11.84 17.79
N GLN A 61 2.89 -12.18 16.60
CA GLN A 61 4.30 -12.54 16.44
C GLN A 61 5.18 -11.31 16.68
N PHE A 62 4.85 -10.16 16.10
CA PHE A 62 5.62 -8.92 16.30
C PHE A 62 5.66 -8.45 17.76
N GLU A 63 4.62 -8.74 18.54
CA GLU A 63 4.59 -8.47 19.99
C GLU A 63 5.47 -9.42 20.82
N LYS A 64 5.89 -10.56 20.25
CA LYS A 64 6.70 -11.59 20.94
C LYS A 64 8.13 -11.69 20.44
N LEU A 65 8.38 -11.31 19.19
CA LEU A 65 9.70 -11.42 18.59
C LEU A 65 10.70 -10.49 19.31
N PRO A 66 11.90 -10.97 19.62
CA PRO A 66 12.94 -10.14 20.19
C PRO A 66 13.30 -9.05 19.19
N MET A 67 13.32 -7.81 19.65
CA MET A 67 13.73 -6.67 18.86
C MET A 67 15.13 -6.26 19.33
N GLY A 68 16.14 -6.57 18.52
CA GLY A 68 17.51 -6.19 18.81
C GLY A 68 17.72 -4.69 18.66
N SER A 69 18.64 -4.12 19.45
CA SER A 69 19.14 -2.78 19.19
C SER A 69 19.87 -2.73 17.84
N ASN A 70 19.89 -1.56 17.20
CA ASN A 70 20.54 -1.33 15.91
C ASN A 70 19.95 -2.13 14.72
N SER A 71 18.64 -2.34 14.72
CA SER A 71 17.93 -3.03 13.64
C SER A 71 17.16 -2.07 12.71
N LEU A 72 16.96 -2.49 11.47
CA LEU A 72 16.16 -1.78 10.47
C LEU A 72 14.79 -2.42 10.38
N PHE A 73 13.72 -1.62 10.46
CA PHE A 73 12.36 -2.11 10.31
C PHE A 73 11.83 -1.76 8.92
N PHE A 74 11.33 -2.77 8.21
CA PHE A 74 10.56 -2.57 6.99
C PHE A 74 9.08 -2.64 7.35
N LEU A 75 8.40 -1.49 7.36
CA LEU A 75 7.04 -1.32 7.88
C LEU A 75 6.06 -1.04 6.74
N GLY A 76 5.06 -1.90 6.58
CA GLY A 76 4.08 -1.71 5.52
C GLY A 76 3.02 -2.80 5.42
N ASP A 77 2.52 -3.00 4.20
CA ASP A 77 1.49 -3.95 3.82
C ASP A 77 2.06 -5.25 3.20
N SER A 78 1.31 -5.91 2.30
CA SER A 78 1.73 -7.14 1.59
C SER A 78 2.99 -6.94 0.77
N ILE A 79 3.15 -5.77 0.14
CA ILE A 79 4.30 -5.49 -0.71
C ILE A 79 5.57 -5.42 0.15
N THR A 80 5.44 -5.02 1.41
CA THR A 80 6.54 -5.13 2.39
C THR A 80 6.65 -6.55 2.97
N ASP A 81 5.52 -7.20 3.22
CA ASP A 81 5.43 -8.53 3.83
C ASP A 81 6.13 -9.62 3.00
N GLU A 82 5.94 -9.61 1.68
CA GLU A 82 6.49 -10.59 0.75
C GLU A 82 8.00 -10.42 0.47
N GLY A 83 8.61 -9.32 0.93
CA GLY A 83 10.03 -9.09 0.77
C GLY A 83 10.90 -9.90 1.75
N GLU A 84 11.81 -10.71 1.21
CA GLU A 84 12.86 -11.41 1.97
C GLU A 84 14.03 -10.46 2.29
N TRP A 85 13.74 -9.39 3.04
CA TRP A 85 14.65 -8.25 3.22
C TRP A 85 16.03 -8.63 3.80
N SER A 86 16.08 -9.60 4.70
CA SER A 86 17.35 -10.06 5.29
C SER A 86 18.27 -10.72 4.26
N ASP A 87 17.70 -11.38 3.24
CA ASP A 87 18.49 -12.00 2.16
C ASP A 87 18.99 -10.95 1.16
N TRP A 88 18.21 -9.90 0.93
CA TRP A 88 18.63 -8.76 0.10
C TRP A 88 19.74 -7.92 0.72
N PHE A 89 19.79 -7.87 2.06
CA PHE A 89 20.73 -7.05 2.84
C PHE A 89 21.36 -7.84 3.99
N PRO A 90 22.19 -8.86 3.71
CA PRO A 90 22.71 -9.78 4.73
C PRO A 90 23.68 -9.12 5.73
N ALA A 91 24.18 -7.93 5.43
CA ALA A 91 25.03 -7.16 6.33
C ALA A 91 24.23 -6.32 7.35
N ALA A 92 22.90 -6.25 7.24
CA ALA A 92 22.03 -5.50 8.13
C ALA A 92 21.10 -6.44 8.91
N THR A 93 20.84 -6.12 10.17
CA THR A 93 19.78 -6.78 10.93
C THR A 93 18.45 -6.17 10.53
N ILE A 94 17.70 -6.84 9.64
CA ILE A 94 16.40 -6.38 9.18
C ILE A 94 15.28 -7.18 9.82
N HIS A 95 14.25 -6.46 10.26
CA HIS A 95 13.01 -7.03 10.73
C HIS A 95 11.85 -6.62 9.80
N ASN A 96 11.29 -7.61 9.11
CA ASN A 96 10.08 -7.42 8.32
C ASN A 96 8.89 -7.18 9.27
N ARG A 97 8.25 -6.02 9.10
CA ARG A 97 7.05 -5.56 9.83
C ARG A 97 5.93 -5.24 8.85
N GLY A 98 5.96 -5.86 7.67
CA GLY A 98 4.86 -5.94 6.72
C GLY A 98 3.75 -6.85 7.23
N ILE A 99 2.51 -6.48 6.94
CA ILE A 99 1.35 -7.36 7.13
C ILE A 99 0.48 -7.25 5.88
N SER A 100 0.25 -8.36 5.19
CA SER A 100 -0.63 -8.40 4.03
C SER A 100 -2.00 -7.75 4.27
N ALA A 101 -2.46 -6.97 3.29
CA ALA A 101 -3.67 -6.14 3.30
C ALA A 101 -3.71 -5.00 4.34
N ASP A 102 -2.63 -4.73 5.08
CA ASP A 102 -2.61 -3.66 6.08
C ASP A 102 -2.85 -2.28 5.45
N THR A 103 -3.36 -1.35 6.25
CA THR A 103 -3.72 0.00 5.85
C THR A 103 -2.98 1.02 6.70
N THR A 104 -3.02 2.29 6.33
CA THR A 104 -2.45 3.36 7.16
C THR A 104 -3.04 3.38 8.57
N SER A 105 -4.34 3.12 8.74
CA SER A 105 -4.96 2.99 10.07
C SER A 105 -4.46 1.76 10.85
N GLY A 106 -4.18 0.65 10.17
CA GLY A 106 -3.66 -0.55 10.80
C GLY A 106 -2.22 -0.39 11.26
N VAL A 107 -1.37 0.23 10.42
CA VAL A 107 -0.03 0.68 10.81
C VAL A 107 -0.13 1.61 12.03
N LEU A 108 -0.98 2.64 12.00
CA LEU A 108 -1.16 3.55 13.13
C LEU A 108 -1.57 2.83 14.42
N ARG A 109 -2.41 1.80 14.33
CA ARG A 109 -2.84 0.98 15.48
C ARG A 109 -1.69 0.20 16.12
N ARG A 110 -0.83 -0.43 15.32
CA ARG A 110 0.25 -1.30 15.81
C ARG A 110 1.58 -0.57 16.05
N LEU A 111 1.68 0.67 15.58
CA LEU A 111 2.88 1.49 15.70
C LEU A 111 3.30 1.75 17.16
N PRO A 112 2.40 2.05 18.13
CA PRO A 112 2.79 2.21 19.52
C PRO A 112 3.65 1.07 20.08
N ASN A 113 3.21 -0.18 19.89
CA ASN A 113 3.93 -1.37 20.35
C ASN A 113 5.24 -1.56 19.58
N LEU A 114 5.25 -1.27 18.28
CA LEU A 114 6.47 -1.34 17.47
C LEU A 114 7.56 -0.39 17.98
N LEU A 115 7.17 0.81 18.41
CA LEU A 115 8.08 1.87 18.87
C LEU A 115 8.57 1.67 20.31
N GLU A 116 8.05 0.69 21.05
CA GLU A 116 8.64 0.31 22.36
C GLU A 116 10.03 -0.30 22.21
N SER A 117 10.36 -0.77 21.00
CA SER A 117 11.66 -1.31 20.68
C SER A 117 12.53 -0.31 19.92
N PRO A 118 13.80 -0.12 20.34
CA PRO A 118 14.69 0.79 19.65
C PRO A 118 15.03 0.24 18.25
N SER A 119 14.84 1.06 17.22
CA SER A 119 15.27 0.77 15.84
C SER A 119 16.22 1.84 15.34
N GLN A 120 17.21 1.45 14.56
CA GLN A 120 18.13 2.40 13.90
C GLN A 120 17.38 3.18 12.81
N ALA A 121 16.57 2.49 12.02
CA ALA A 121 15.73 3.11 11.01
C ALA A 121 14.41 2.36 10.76
N ILE A 122 13.41 3.10 10.29
CA ILE A 122 12.15 2.57 9.76
C ILE A 122 12.04 2.96 8.28
N PHE A 123 11.86 1.97 7.42
CA PHE A 123 11.47 2.11 6.02
C PHE A 123 9.96 1.91 5.91
N LEU A 124 9.21 3.00 5.74
CA LEU A 124 7.74 2.99 5.75
C LEU A 124 7.20 3.07 4.32
N MET A 125 6.41 2.08 3.91
CA MET A 125 5.59 2.14 2.69
C MET A 125 4.20 1.58 2.97
N ILE A 126 3.16 2.41 2.83
CA ILE A 126 1.79 2.00 3.14
C ILE A 126 0.79 2.89 2.38
N GLY A 127 -0.42 2.38 2.11
CA GLY A 127 -1.55 3.20 1.65
C GLY A 127 -2.25 2.69 0.41
N ILE A 128 -1.68 1.73 -0.32
CA ILE A 128 -2.31 1.21 -1.53
C ILE A 128 -3.65 0.52 -1.21
N ASN A 129 -3.73 -0.19 -0.08
CA ASN A 129 -4.93 -0.87 0.39
C ASN A 129 -6.03 0.12 0.84
N ASP A 130 -5.64 1.28 1.35
CA ASP A 130 -6.58 2.36 1.63
C ASP A 130 -7.27 2.85 0.34
N LEU A 131 -6.49 3.02 -0.74
CA LEU A 131 -6.99 3.50 -2.03
C LEU A 131 -7.84 2.44 -2.76
N ILE A 132 -7.39 1.18 -2.76
CA ILE A 132 -8.01 0.10 -3.53
C ILE A 132 -9.18 -0.56 -2.79
N PHE A 133 -8.97 -0.99 -1.54
CA PHE A 133 -9.94 -1.81 -0.80
C PHE A 133 -10.91 -0.96 0.01
N LEU A 134 -10.39 0.09 0.67
CA LEU A 134 -11.22 0.99 1.48
C LEU A 134 -11.76 2.18 0.67
N GLU A 135 -11.30 2.37 -0.56
CA GLU A 135 -11.73 3.43 -1.47
C GLU A 135 -11.57 4.85 -0.86
N ARG A 136 -10.56 5.02 0.01
CA ARG A 136 -10.20 6.32 0.60
C ARG A 136 -9.73 7.30 -0.46
N SER A 137 -9.99 8.59 -0.22
CA SER A 137 -9.32 9.65 -0.97
C SER A 137 -7.83 9.74 -0.54
N PRO A 138 -6.93 10.22 -1.42
CA PRO A 138 -5.55 10.50 -1.05
C PRO A 138 -5.43 11.34 0.23
N ASP A 139 -6.29 12.34 0.42
CA ASP A 139 -6.28 13.19 1.62
C ASP A 139 -6.63 12.42 2.90
N GLN A 140 -7.55 11.46 2.82
CA GLN A 140 -7.87 10.57 3.97
C GLN A 140 -6.71 9.64 4.31
N VAL A 141 -5.93 9.22 3.32
CA VAL A 141 -4.71 8.41 3.56
C VAL A 141 -3.61 9.29 4.15
N LEU A 142 -3.44 10.51 3.61
CA LEU A 142 -2.46 11.47 4.08
C LEU A 142 -2.71 11.92 5.53
N SER A 143 -3.97 12.03 5.97
CA SER A 143 -4.31 12.38 7.35
C SER A 143 -3.86 11.32 8.37
N ASN A 144 -3.76 10.06 7.96
CA ASN A 144 -3.16 9.01 8.78
C ASN A 144 -1.63 9.14 8.80
N TYR A 145 -0.98 9.48 7.68
CA TYR A 145 0.45 9.82 7.67
C TYR A 145 0.79 11.00 8.60
N GLN A 146 -0.08 12.01 8.66
CA GLN A 146 0.02 13.14 9.59
C GLN A 146 -0.09 12.75 11.07
N GLN A 147 -0.49 11.52 11.38
CA GLN A 147 -0.48 10.96 12.74
C GLN A 147 0.70 10.00 12.92
N ILE A 148 0.97 9.13 11.94
CA ILE A 148 2.05 8.14 11.96
C ILE A 148 3.41 8.82 12.14
N LEU A 149 3.72 9.80 11.29
CA LEU A 149 5.05 10.40 11.23
C LEU A 149 5.39 11.23 12.49
N PRO A 150 4.49 12.07 13.03
CA PRO A 150 4.74 12.73 14.32
C PRO A 150 4.79 11.76 15.50
N LEU A 151 4.02 10.67 15.49
CA LEU A 151 4.06 9.66 16.56
C LEU A 151 5.43 8.98 16.64
N ILE A 152 6.05 8.68 15.49
CA ILE A 152 7.43 8.16 15.44
C ILE A 152 8.39 9.20 16.02
N GLN A 153 8.28 10.46 15.63
CA GLN A 153 9.15 11.53 16.13
C GLN A 153 9.08 11.66 17.65
N GLN A 154 7.86 11.56 18.20
CA GLN A 154 7.60 11.69 19.62
C GLN A 154 8.13 10.50 20.43
N ARG A 155 7.89 9.27 19.96
CA ARG A 155 8.18 8.05 20.74
C ARG A 155 9.54 7.44 20.46
N ALA A 156 10.10 7.67 19.28
CA ALA A 156 11.39 7.15 18.86
C ALA A 156 12.23 8.25 18.16
N PRO A 157 12.56 9.35 18.85
CA PRO A 157 13.23 10.52 18.26
C PRO A 157 14.62 10.22 17.68
N GLN A 158 15.23 9.08 18.04
CA GLN A 158 16.54 8.66 17.53
C GLN A 158 16.45 7.75 16.30
N THR A 159 15.25 7.25 15.97
CA THR A 159 15.03 6.39 14.82
C THR A 159 14.97 7.22 13.55
N GLN A 160 15.81 6.89 12.57
CA GLN A 160 15.72 7.50 11.25
C GLN A 160 14.49 6.98 10.50
N VAL A 161 13.76 7.85 9.79
CA VAL A 161 12.60 7.42 9.02
C VAL A 161 12.81 7.70 7.54
N TYR A 162 12.66 6.64 6.74
CA TYR A 162 12.70 6.63 5.29
C TYR A 162 11.28 6.38 4.81
N VAL A 163 10.61 7.45 4.38
CA VAL A 163 9.23 7.38 3.91
C VAL A 163 9.26 7.11 2.41
N GLN A 164 8.78 5.95 2.01
CA GLN A 164 8.84 5.47 0.64
C GLN A 164 7.56 5.84 -0.11
N SER A 165 7.69 6.21 -1.38
CA SER A 165 6.54 6.42 -2.27
C SER A 165 5.71 5.13 -2.40
N VAL A 166 4.39 5.25 -2.45
CA VAL A 166 3.50 4.15 -2.87
C VAL A 166 3.80 3.82 -4.34
N LEU A 167 3.92 2.53 -4.65
CA LEU A 167 4.23 2.03 -6.00
C LEU A 167 3.04 2.20 -6.96
N PRO A 168 3.28 2.30 -8.28
CA PRO A 168 2.21 2.23 -9.26
C PRO A 168 1.53 0.85 -9.24
N VAL A 169 0.36 0.77 -9.86
CA VAL A 169 -0.38 -0.48 -10.11
C VAL A 169 -0.67 -0.63 -11.59
N SER A 170 -1.09 -1.82 -12.04
CA SER A 170 -1.58 -1.97 -13.41
C SER A 170 -2.94 -1.28 -13.56
N ASP A 171 -3.09 -0.50 -14.63
CA ASP A 171 -4.34 0.18 -14.96
C ASP A 171 -5.42 -0.82 -15.42
N ALA A 172 -5.01 -1.95 -16.02
CA ALA A 172 -5.93 -3.01 -16.41
C ALA A 172 -6.61 -3.67 -15.20
N ALA A 173 -5.86 -3.89 -14.12
CA ALA A 173 -6.37 -4.48 -12.88
C ALA A 173 -7.06 -3.43 -11.99
N PHE A 174 -6.49 -2.23 -11.90
CA PHE A 174 -6.87 -1.18 -10.93
C PHE A 174 -7.11 0.17 -11.61
N PRO A 175 -8.14 0.29 -12.46
CA PRO A 175 -8.37 1.49 -13.27
C PRO A 175 -8.60 2.73 -12.40
N GLY A 176 -7.86 3.80 -12.69
CA GLY A 176 -8.00 5.11 -12.03
C GLY A 176 -7.34 5.21 -10.66
N ILE A 177 -6.52 4.22 -10.26
CA ILE A 177 -5.78 4.24 -8.99
C ILE A 177 -4.45 4.99 -9.12
N ASN A 178 -3.71 4.86 -10.22
CA ASN A 178 -2.42 5.55 -10.43
C ASN A 178 -2.48 7.09 -10.24
N PRO A 179 -3.50 7.82 -10.72
CA PRO A 179 -3.63 9.25 -10.43
C PRO A 179 -3.77 9.56 -8.94
N LYS A 180 -4.46 8.69 -8.17
CA LYS A 180 -4.60 8.84 -6.72
C LYS A 180 -3.28 8.56 -6.01
N ILE A 181 -2.52 7.56 -6.47
CA ILE A 181 -1.17 7.26 -5.98
C ILE A 181 -0.26 8.47 -6.17
N LEU A 182 -0.27 9.11 -7.35
CA LEU A 182 0.54 10.30 -7.62
C LEU A 182 0.18 11.46 -6.67
N GLN A 183 -1.11 11.75 -6.47
CA GLN A 183 -1.55 12.77 -5.52
C GLN A 183 -1.10 12.44 -4.09
N LEU A 184 -1.26 11.19 -3.67
CA LEU A 184 -0.84 10.73 -2.34
C LEU A 184 0.68 10.88 -2.17
N ASN A 185 1.47 10.44 -3.15
CA ASN A 185 2.94 10.52 -3.11
C ASN A 185 3.45 11.95 -2.99
N GLN A 186 2.82 12.91 -3.68
CA GLN A 186 3.14 14.33 -3.54
C GLN A 186 2.89 14.83 -2.10
N GLY A 187 1.75 14.45 -1.51
CA GLY A 187 1.42 14.78 -0.12
C GLY A 187 2.39 14.14 0.89
N ILE A 188 2.75 12.87 0.69
CA ILE A 188 3.71 12.15 1.52
C ILE A 188 5.09 12.82 1.44
N ALA A 189 5.56 13.17 0.24
CA ALA A 189 6.85 13.81 0.04
C ALA A 189 6.92 15.17 0.77
N ALA A 190 5.90 16.01 0.60
CA ALA A 190 5.83 17.31 1.27
C ALA A 190 5.76 17.17 2.80
N LEU A 191 5.02 16.19 3.31
CA LEU A 191 4.93 15.93 4.75
C LEU A 191 6.25 15.40 5.32
N ALA A 192 6.92 14.49 4.61
CA ALA A 192 8.23 13.97 5.02
C ALA A 192 9.26 15.10 5.10
N GLU A 193 9.32 15.97 4.08
CA GLU A 193 10.18 17.15 4.06
C GLU A 193 9.88 18.10 5.23
N ALA A 194 8.60 18.44 5.46
CA ALA A 194 8.18 19.33 6.54
C ALA A 194 8.57 18.82 7.94
N LEU A 195 8.63 17.49 8.13
CA LEU A 195 9.02 16.86 9.39
C LEU A 195 10.52 16.51 9.46
N GLY A 196 11.30 16.81 8.42
CA GLY A 196 12.73 16.51 8.35
C GLY A 196 13.05 15.02 8.14
N TYR A 197 12.08 14.24 7.66
CA TYR A 197 12.27 12.84 7.28
C TYR A 197 12.78 12.70 5.85
N ARG A 198 13.43 11.57 5.56
CA ARG A 198 13.92 11.30 4.21
C ARG A 198 12.81 10.68 3.37
N TYR A 199 12.41 11.37 2.31
CA TYR A 199 11.56 10.77 1.28
C TYR A 199 12.40 9.92 0.32
N VAL A 200 11.94 8.71 0.03
CA VAL A 200 12.56 7.77 -0.90
C VAL A 200 11.57 7.53 -2.03
N ASP A 201 11.82 8.20 -3.16
CA ASP A 201 10.96 8.10 -4.33
C ASP A 201 11.29 6.83 -5.12
N LEU A 202 10.50 5.78 -4.91
CA LEU A 202 10.58 4.50 -5.61
C LEU A 202 9.71 4.48 -6.86
N HIS A 203 8.60 5.23 -6.86
CA HIS A 203 7.54 5.14 -7.85
C HIS A 203 8.07 5.21 -9.30
N PRO A 204 8.94 6.17 -9.68
CA PRO A 204 9.49 6.24 -11.03
C PRO A 204 10.25 4.98 -11.48
N LEU A 205 10.80 4.19 -10.56
CA LEU A 205 11.53 2.96 -10.87
C LEU A 205 10.61 1.85 -11.40
N PHE A 206 9.32 1.94 -11.11
CA PHE A 206 8.33 0.91 -11.41
C PHE A 206 7.34 1.31 -12.50
N VAL A 207 7.44 2.54 -13.03
CA VAL A 207 6.52 3.02 -14.06
C VAL A 207 7.03 2.69 -15.45
N VAL A 208 6.19 2.03 -16.25
CA VAL A 208 6.31 1.92 -17.70
C VAL A 208 4.96 2.30 -18.29
N ASP A 209 4.95 3.21 -19.26
CA ASP A 209 3.72 3.72 -19.91
C ASP A 209 2.64 4.26 -18.95
N GLY A 210 3.04 4.72 -17.76
CA GLY A 210 2.14 5.31 -16.77
C GLY A 210 1.54 4.33 -15.75
N GLU A 211 1.84 3.04 -15.85
CA GLU A 211 1.39 2.00 -14.93
C GLU A 211 2.56 1.14 -14.41
N LEU A 212 2.28 0.19 -13.52
CA LEU A 212 3.28 -0.74 -13.01
C LEU A 212 3.86 -1.58 -14.15
N ASP A 213 5.19 -1.57 -14.27
CA ASP A 213 5.96 -2.39 -15.20
C ASP A 213 5.53 -3.86 -15.11
N GLY A 214 4.93 -4.36 -16.20
CA GLY A 214 4.45 -5.74 -16.27
C GLY A 214 5.55 -6.79 -16.07
N ALA A 215 6.82 -6.44 -16.28
CA ALA A 215 7.94 -7.33 -15.96
C ALA A 215 8.15 -7.52 -14.45
N CYS A 216 7.67 -6.60 -13.63
CA CYS A 216 7.82 -6.60 -12.17
C CYS A 216 6.66 -7.25 -11.42
N THR A 217 5.58 -7.66 -12.08
CA THR A 217 4.37 -8.16 -11.42
C THR A 217 3.70 -9.28 -12.21
N ALA A 218 2.96 -10.14 -11.51
CA ALA A 218 2.11 -11.16 -12.14
C ALA A 218 0.61 -10.83 -12.02
N ASP A 219 0.22 -9.91 -11.12
CA ASP A 219 -1.17 -9.59 -10.80
C ASP A 219 -1.50 -8.09 -10.93
N GLY A 220 -0.52 -7.26 -11.25
CA GLY A 220 -0.69 -5.82 -11.40
C GLY A 220 -0.57 -5.04 -10.09
N LEU A 221 -0.15 -5.66 -8.98
CA LEU A 221 0.01 -5.03 -7.67
C LEU A 221 1.28 -5.49 -6.94
N HIS A 222 1.45 -6.80 -6.75
CA HIS A 222 2.56 -7.36 -6.00
C HIS A 222 3.79 -7.51 -6.88
N LEU A 223 4.97 -7.40 -6.26
CA LEU A 223 6.24 -7.50 -6.96
C LEU A 223 6.69 -8.94 -7.06
N ASN A 224 7.21 -9.33 -8.21
CA ASN A 224 7.96 -10.57 -8.37
C ASN A 224 9.45 -10.34 -8.02
N GLY A 225 10.29 -11.37 -8.21
CA GLY A 225 11.72 -11.27 -7.95
C GLY A 225 12.44 -10.16 -8.72
N VAL A 226 12.01 -9.81 -9.94
CA VAL A 226 12.56 -8.69 -10.71
C VAL A 226 12.23 -7.36 -10.02
N GLY A 227 10.99 -7.20 -9.56
CA GLY A 227 10.56 -6.02 -8.81
C GLY A 227 11.32 -5.86 -7.49
N TYR A 228 11.45 -6.93 -6.70
CA TYR A 228 12.19 -6.89 -5.43
C TYR A 228 13.69 -6.64 -5.62
N ALA A 229 14.32 -7.22 -6.65
CA ALA A 229 15.71 -6.92 -6.99
C ALA A 229 15.90 -5.43 -7.30
N ARG A 230 15.01 -4.85 -8.13
CA ARG A 230 15.03 -3.42 -8.48
C ARG A 230 14.89 -2.53 -7.24
N TRP A 231 13.96 -2.86 -6.34
CA TRP A 231 13.79 -2.14 -5.08
C TRP A 231 15.04 -2.26 -4.19
N ALA A 232 15.55 -3.48 -4.01
CA ALA A 232 16.69 -3.74 -3.15
C ALA A 232 17.94 -2.99 -3.62
N ASP A 233 18.20 -2.98 -4.92
CA ASP A 233 19.33 -2.28 -5.51
C ASP A 233 19.24 -0.77 -5.32
N TYR A 234 18.03 -0.20 -5.41
CA TYR A 234 17.82 1.22 -5.13
C TYR A 234 18.04 1.57 -3.65
N LEU A 235 17.62 0.71 -2.72
CA LEU A 235 17.82 0.95 -1.28
C LEU A 235 19.24 0.67 -0.79
N ARG A 236 20.03 -0.12 -1.53
CA ARG A 236 21.38 -0.54 -1.17
C ARG A 236 22.30 0.60 -0.68
N PRO A 237 22.43 1.75 -1.36
CA PRO A 237 23.26 2.85 -0.87
C PRO A 237 22.76 3.45 0.46
N PHE A 238 21.45 3.48 0.69
CA PHE A 238 20.87 4.01 1.94
C PHE A 238 21.20 3.10 3.11
N ILE A 239 21.06 1.78 2.92
CA ILE A 239 21.32 0.77 3.96
C ILE A 239 22.82 0.61 4.22
N ALA A 240 23.65 0.58 3.18
CA ALA A 240 25.11 0.48 3.33
C ALA A 240 25.69 1.62 4.19
N ALA A 241 25.16 2.84 4.04
CA ALA A 241 25.56 3.99 4.85
C ALA A 241 25.20 3.88 6.34
N MET A 242 24.26 3.00 6.70
CA MET A 242 23.85 2.74 8.09
C MET A 242 24.68 1.64 8.74
N VAL A 243 25.05 0.61 7.96
CA VAL A 243 25.85 -0.54 8.43
C VAL A 243 27.33 -0.16 8.59
N ALA A 244 27.83 0.80 7.80
CA ALA A 244 29.22 1.25 7.86
C ALA A 244 29.56 2.15 9.07
N ARG A 245 28.60 2.42 9.96
CA ARG A 245 28.73 3.26 11.15
C ARG A 245 28.75 2.40 12.41
#